data_AF-A0A3A4YKB5-F1
#
_entry.id   AF-A0A3A4YKB5-F1
#
_cell.length_a   1.000
_cell.length_b   1.000
_cell.length_c   1.000
_cell.angle_alpha   90.00
_cell.angle_beta   90.00
_cell.angle_gamma   90.00
#
_symmetry.space_group_name_H-M   'P 1'
#
loop_
_entity.id
_entity.type
_entity.pdbx_description
1 polymer ?
#
loop_
_entity_poly.entity_id
_entity_poly.type
_entity_poly.pdbx_seq_one_letter_code
_entity_poly.pdbx_strand_id
1 'polypeptide(L)'
;MGTRIYKISKYKPSIFQGSLGFKPQRTRFSLAVEHPMERLLFRFLAAVLVGLIFAYVYFVSASVLNVVARKEALSNIASLGSSVALLERDYYAATAAITPSTGENLGLTPISNTRYVHRPGAVGAATPSTNEI
;
A
#
# COMPACT_ATOMS: atom_id res chain seq x y z
N MET A 1 -32.10 -87.43 -18.42
CA MET A 1 -32.97 -87.75 -17.27
C MET A 1 -32.65 -86.73 -16.17
N GLY A 2 -33.42 -85.69 -15.84
CA GLY A 2 -34.85 -85.46 -15.99
C GLY A 2 -35.55 -85.32 -14.63
N THR A 3 -34.92 -84.78 -13.58
CA THR A 3 -35.55 -84.62 -12.26
C THR A 3 -36.32 -83.31 -12.18
N ARG A 4 -37.64 -83.42 -12.33
CA ARG A 4 -38.63 -82.36 -12.18
C ARG A 4 -38.67 -81.86 -10.73
N ILE A 5 -38.32 -80.59 -10.52
CA ILE A 5 -38.54 -79.89 -9.25
C ILE A 5 -40.01 -79.49 -9.20
N TYR A 6 -40.74 -80.07 -8.24
CA TYR A 6 -42.16 -79.81 -8.02
C TYR A 6 -42.36 -78.39 -7.47
N LYS A 7 -43.13 -77.58 -8.20
CA LYS A 7 -43.65 -76.28 -7.76
C LYS A 7 -44.48 -76.46 -6.49
N ILE A 8 -43.99 -75.97 -5.35
CA ILE A 8 -44.79 -75.79 -4.13
C ILE A 8 -45.63 -74.52 -4.33
N SER A 9 -46.74 -74.63 -5.05
CA SER A 9 -47.80 -73.63 -5.05
C SER A 9 -48.80 -73.97 -3.94
N LYS A 10 -48.59 -73.44 -2.74
CA LYS A 10 -49.62 -73.61 -1.69
C LYS A 10 -49.58 -72.53 -0.62
N TYR A 11 -49.84 -71.28 -1.03
CA TYR A 11 -50.38 -70.29 -0.10
C TYR A 11 -51.56 -69.59 -0.76
N LYS A 12 -52.77 -69.97 -0.32
CA LYS A 12 -54.00 -69.23 -0.55
C LYS A 12 -53.86 -67.90 0.20
N PRO A 13 -53.93 -66.72 -0.44
CA PRO A 13 -53.92 -65.47 0.30
C PRO A 13 -55.22 -65.37 1.11
N SER A 14 -55.07 -65.12 2.41
CA SER A 14 -56.18 -65.01 3.36
C SER A 14 -57.07 -63.80 3.01
N ILE A 15 -58.38 -64.00 3.12
CA ILE A 15 -59.46 -63.03 2.78
C ILE A 15 -59.45 -61.80 3.72
N PHE A 16 -58.56 -61.76 4.71
CA PHE A 16 -58.37 -60.66 5.65
C PHE A 16 -57.06 -59.89 5.47
N GLN A 17 -56.31 -60.14 4.40
CA GLN A 17 -55.09 -59.40 4.12
C GLN A 17 -55.43 -58.07 3.43
N GLY A 18 -55.92 -57.12 4.23
CA GLY A 18 -56.05 -55.73 3.82
C GLY A 18 -54.68 -55.25 3.34
N SER A 19 -54.54 -55.03 2.03
CA SER A 19 -53.34 -54.43 1.48
C SER A 19 -53.30 -52.98 1.96
N LEU A 20 -52.56 -52.73 3.03
CA LEU A 20 -52.12 -51.37 3.35
C LEU A 20 -51.15 -50.97 2.24
N GLY A 21 -51.71 -50.43 1.17
CA GLY A 21 -50.97 -49.82 0.09
C GLY A 21 -50.31 -48.56 0.60
N PHE A 22 -49.20 -48.71 1.33
CA PHE A 22 -48.28 -47.63 1.56
C PHE A 22 -47.61 -47.32 0.22
N LYS A 23 -48.31 -46.56 -0.63
CA LYS A 23 -47.62 -45.76 -1.65
C LYS A 23 -46.63 -44.92 -0.86
N PRO A 24 -45.32 -45.04 -1.07
CA PRO A 24 -44.39 -44.03 -0.59
C PRO A 24 -44.76 -42.78 -1.36
N GLN A 25 -45.68 -42.00 -0.81
CA GLN A 25 -45.93 -40.65 -1.22
C GLN A 25 -44.62 -39.95 -0.88
N ARG A 26 -43.74 -39.90 -1.89
CA ARG A 26 -42.59 -39.02 -1.92
C ARG A 26 -43.17 -37.63 -1.75
N THR A 27 -43.34 -37.23 -0.51
CA THR A 27 -43.56 -35.85 -0.11
C THR A 27 -42.29 -35.13 -0.52
N ARG A 28 -42.24 -34.78 -1.80
CA ARG A 28 -41.46 -33.64 -2.26
C ARG A 28 -42.11 -32.43 -1.61
N PHE A 29 -41.85 -32.21 -0.33
CA PHE A 29 -41.86 -30.88 0.23
C PHE A 29 -40.72 -30.13 -0.45
N SER A 30 -40.97 -29.69 -1.67
CA SER A 30 -40.17 -28.68 -2.34
C SER A 30 -40.64 -27.34 -1.78
N LEU A 31 -40.23 -27.03 -0.54
CA LEU A 31 -40.32 -25.67 -0.02
C LEU A 31 -39.24 -24.75 -0.60
N ALA A 32 -38.34 -25.28 -1.42
CA ALA A 32 -37.50 -24.49 -2.30
C ALA A 32 -38.08 -24.61 -3.70
N VAL A 33 -38.83 -23.60 -4.14
CA VAL A 33 -38.79 -23.26 -5.56
C VAL A 33 -37.36 -22.78 -5.78
N GLU A 34 -36.49 -23.64 -6.33
CA GLU A 34 -35.15 -23.25 -6.74
C GLU A 34 -35.29 -22.22 -7.87
N HIS A 35 -35.48 -20.95 -7.52
CA HIS A 35 -35.40 -19.88 -8.48
C HIS A 35 -33.92 -19.72 -8.84
N PRO A 36 -33.51 -19.99 -10.11
CA PRO A 36 -32.10 -19.90 -10.52
C PRO A 36 -31.51 -18.50 -10.28
N MET A 37 -32.37 -17.48 -10.20
CA MET A 37 -32.03 -16.11 -9.84
C MET A 37 -31.48 -15.96 -8.43
N GLU A 38 -32.00 -16.68 -7.43
CA GLU A 38 -31.53 -16.57 -6.05
C GLU A 38 -30.08 -17.06 -5.93
N ARG A 39 -29.76 -18.16 -6.62
CA ARG A 39 -28.40 -18.72 -6.64
C ARG A 39 -27.40 -17.78 -7.32
N LEU A 40 -27.83 -17.08 -8.37
CA LEU A 40 -27.00 -16.08 -9.04
C LEU A 40 -26.78 -14.86 -8.13
N LEU A 41 -27.84 -14.37 -7.48
CA LEU A 41 -27.78 -13.23 -6.57
C LEU A 41 -26.85 -13.51 -5.37
N PHE A 42 -26.95 -14.72 -4.79
CA PHE A 42 -26.12 -15.11 -3.66
C PHE A 42 -24.64 -15.23 -4.05
N ARG A 43 -24.34 -15.78 -5.24
CA ARG A 43 -22.97 -15.83 -5.77
C ARG A 43 -22.41 -14.44 -6.05
N PHE A 44 -23.22 -13.56 -6.63
CA PHE A 44 -22.83 -12.19 -6.87
C PHE A 44 -22.53 -11.46 -5.57
N LEU A 45 -23.42 -11.58 -4.56
CA LEU A 45 -23.23 -10.97 -3.25
C LEU A 45 -21.97 -11.51 -2.56
N ALA A 46 -21.72 -12.82 -2.64
CA ALA A 46 -20.50 -13.43 -2.12
C ALA A 46 -19.25 -12.92 -2.85
N ALA A 47 -19.30 -12.78 -4.18
CA ALA A 47 -18.19 -12.23 -4.95
C ALA A 47 -17.92 -10.76 -4.61
N VAL A 48 -18.96 -9.94 -4.44
CA VAL A 48 -18.85 -8.54 -4.01
C VAL A 48 -18.26 -8.45 -2.60
N LEU A 49 -18.71 -9.30 -1.67
CA LEU A 49 -18.17 -9.35 -0.31
C LEU A 49 -16.67 -9.66 -0.32
N VAL A 50 -16.26 -10.68 -1.09
CA VAL A 50 -14.85 -11.04 -1.24
C VAL A 50 -14.06 -9.90 -1.89
N GLY A 51 -14.61 -9.26 -2.93
CA GLY A 51 -14.00 -8.09 -3.55
C GLY A 51 -13.82 -6.92 -2.58
N LEU A 52 -14.81 -6.66 -1.73
CA LEU A 52 -14.73 -5.65 -0.67
C LEU A 52 -13.64 -5.96 0.36
N ILE A 53 -13.48 -7.22 0.74
CA ILE A 53 -12.39 -7.65 1.66
C ILE A 53 -11.03 -7.36 1.02
N PHE A 54 -10.82 -7.76 -0.24
CA PHE A 54 -9.57 -7.49 -0.93
C PHE A 54 -9.31 -5.99 -1.11
N ALA A 55 -10.33 -5.23 -1.49
CA ALA A 55 -10.24 -3.78 -1.61
C ALA A 55 -9.88 -3.14 -0.27
N TYR A 56 -10.49 -3.57 0.83
CA TYR A 56 -10.18 -3.09 2.17
C TYR A 56 -8.71 -3.35 2.53
N VAL A 57 -8.21 -4.58 2.37
CA VAL A 57 -6.81 -4.91 2.65
C VAL A 57 -5.87 -4.08 1.77
N TYR A 58 -6.20 -3.91 0.49
CA TYR A 58 -5.43 -3.07 -0.43
C TYR A 58 -5.38 -1.61 0.03
N PHE A 59 -6.53 -1.00 0.32
CA PHE A 59 -6.60 0.40 0.76
C PHE A 59 -5.88 0.64 2.08
N VAL A 60 -6.02 -0.27 3.05
CA VAL A 60 -5.29 -0.19 4.32
C VAL A 60 -3.79 -0.29 4.08
N SER A 61 -3.35 -1.26 3.28
CA SER A 61 -1.92 -1.44 2.97
C SER A 61 -1.35 -0.22 2.25
N ALA A 62 -2.06 0.30 1.24
CA ALA A 62 -1.67 1.50 0.52
C ALA A 62 -1.61 2.74 1.43
N SER A 63 -2.57 2.88 2.35
CA SER A 63 -2.59 3.95 3.34
C SER A 63 -1.38 3.89 4.27
N VAL A 64 -1.05 2.70 4.78
CA VAL A 64 0.14 2.49 5.63
C VAL A 64 1.42 2.82 4.88
N LEU A 65 1.58 2.32 3.65
CA LEU A 65 2.75 2.61 2.82
C LEU A 65 2.93 4.10 2.56
N ASN A 66 1.85 4.83 2.29
CA ASN A 66 1.90 6.28 2.08
C ASN A 66 2.36 7.03 3.35
N VAL A 67 1.90 6.59 4.52
CA VAL A 67 2.35 7.15 5.80
C VAL A 67 3.81 6.83 6.08
N VAL A 68 4.27 5.61 5.78
CA VAL A 68 5.68 5.21 5.93
C VAL A 68 6.58 6.02 5.01
N ALA A 69 6.25 6.12 3.72
CA ALA A 69 7.00 6.91 2.75
C ALA A 69 7.11 8.38 3.17
N ARG A 70 6.01 8.97 3.68
CA ARG A 70 6.04 10.33 4.23
C ARG A 70 6.98 10.45 5.43
N LYS A 71 6.98 9.48 6.35
CA LYS A 71 7.86 9.48 7.52
C LYS A 71 9.33 9.35 7.12
N GLU A 72 9.64 8.46 6.18
CA GLU A 72 11.00 8.30 5.65
C GLU A 72 11.48 9.58 4.96
N ALA A 73 10.64 10.22 4.13
CA ALA A 73 10.97 11.49 3.51
C ALA A 73 11.28 12.59 4.54
N LEU A 74 10.47 12.71 5.60
CA LEU A 74 10.72 13.67 6.68
C LEU A 74 12.03 13.38 7.43
N SER A 75 12.33 12.11 7.70
CA SER A 75 13.59 11.70 8.33
C SER A 75 14.80 12.06 7.45
N ASN A 76 14.70 11.81 6.14
CA ASN A 76 15.77 12.13 5.20
C ASN A 76 16.01 13.64 5.09
N ILE A 77 14.94 14.44 5.07
CA ILE A 77 15.03 15.90 5.08
C ILE A 77 15.73 16.39 6.35
N ALA A 78 15.36 15.85 7.52
CA ALA A 78 15.99 16.22 8.78
C ALA A 78 17.49 15.86 8.80
N SER A 79 17.85 14.67 8.30
CA SER A 79 19.25 14.25 8.17
C SER A 79 20.03 15.17 7.23
N LEU A 80 19.47 15.48 6.06
CA LEU A 80 20.13 16.36 5.08
C LEU A 80 20.31 17.77 5.63
N GLY A 81 19.30 18.32 6.31
CA GLY A 81 19.38 19.61 6.98
C GLY A 81 20.49 19.66 8.03
N SER A 82 20.66 18.60 8.82
CA SER A 82 21.78 18.49 9.77
C SER A 82 23.13 18.47 9.05
N SER A 83 23.25 17.74 7.94
CA SER A 83 24.50 17.69 7.17
C SER A 83 24.85 19.05 6.57
N VAL A 84 23.86 19.78 6.04
CA VAL A 84 24.04 21.14 5.52
C VAL A 84 24.46 22.09 6.63
N ALA A 85 23.81 22.06 7.79
CA ALA A 85 24.17 22.91 8.93
C ALA A 85 25.62 22.67 9.42
N LEU A 86 26.07 21.41 9.43
CA LEU A 86 27.46 21.08 9.75
C LEU A 86 28.43 21.64 8.71
N LEU A 87 28.08 21.51 7.43
CA LEU A 87 28.91 22.03 6.34
C LEU A 87 28.99 23.57 6.37
N GLU A 88 27.88 24.24 6.65
CA GLU A 88 27.85 25.70 6.83
C GLU A 88 28.72 26.14 8.01
N ARG A 89 28.61 25.45 9.15
CA ARG A 89 29.48 25.71 10.31
C ARG A 89 30.95 25.55 9.95
N ASP A 90 31.31 24.48 9.25
CA ASP A 90 32.69 24.19 8.86
C ASP A 90 33.20 25.22 7.84
N TYR A 91 32.35 25.62 6.89
CA TYR A 91 32.66 26.67 5.92
C TYR A 91 32.92 28.02 6.62
N TYR A 92 32.07 28.40 7.57
CA TYR A 92 32.27 29.64 8.33
C TYR A 92 33.53 29.59 9.20
N ALA A 93 33.82 28.45 9.83
CA ALA A 93 35.05 28.26 10.59
C ALA A 93 36.29 28.38 9.69
N ALA A 94 36.26 27.76 8.49
CA ALA A 94 37.34 27.85 7.52
C ALA A 94 37.52 29.28 6.99
N THR A 95 36.43 29.98 6.69
CA THR A 95 36.46 31.36 6.18
C THR A 95 36.97 32.34 7.24
N ALA A 96 36.59 32.14 8.51
CA ALA A 96 37.10 32.96 9.62
C ALA A 96 38.62 32.83 9.80
N ALA A 97 39.22 31.71 9.38
CA ALA A 97 40.67 31.53 9.39
C ALA A 97 41.40 32.24 8.23
N ILE A 98 40.67 32.76 7.23
CA ILE A 98 41.25 33.50 6.11
C ILE A 98 41.37 34.97 6.51
N THR A 99 42.51 35.33 7.10
CA THR A 99 42.86 36.73 7.38
C THR A 99 43.95 37.22 6.41
N PRO A 100 44.07 38.54 6.17
CA PRO A 100 45.17 39.11 5.37
C PRO A 100 46.56 38.69 5.89
N SER A 101 46.72 38.63 7.21
CA SER A 101 47.95 38.14 7.86
C SER A 101 48.24 36.66 7.57
N THR A 102 47.20 35.83 7.41
CA THR A 102 47.37 34.43 7.00
C THR A 102 47.74 34.33 5.52
N GLY A 103 47.26 35.25 4.69
CA GLY A 103 47.66 35.36 3.29
C GLY A 103 49.14 35.71 3.11
N GLU A 104 49.66 36.65 3.89
CA GLU A 104 51.09 36.99 3.89
C GLU A 104 51.96 35.78 4.28
N ASN A 105 51.53 35.00 5.27
CA ASN A 105 52.19 33.75 5.68
C ASN A 105 52.14 32.64 4.61
N LEU A 106 51.14 32.67 3.71
CA LEU A 106 51.05 31.78 2.56
C LEU A 106 51.90 32.24 1.35
N GLY A 107 52.65 33.34 1.49
CA GLY A 107 53.45 33.93 0.42
C GLY A 107 52.64 34.78 -0.56
N LEU A 108 51.40 35.14 -0.22
CA LEU A 108 50.60 36.07 -1.00
C LEU A 108 51.06 37.50 -0.67
N THR A 109 51.43 38.25 -1.70
CA THR A 109 51.78 39.67 -1.55
C THR A 109 50.53 40.55 -1.58
N PRO A 110 50.42 41.57 -0.71
CA PRO A 110 49.29 42.49 -0.69
C PRO A 110 49.21 43.26 -2.03
N ILE A 111 48.05 43.20 -2.67
CA ILE A 111 47.79 43.89 -3.94
C ILE A 111 47.39 45.33 -3.63
N SER A 112 48.25 46.29 -3.98
CA SER A 112 48.02 47.72 -3.74
C SER A 112 47.16 48.40 -4.82
N ASN A 113 47.03 47.81 -6.00
CA ASN A 113 46.32 48.38 -7.16
C ASN A 113 45.17 47.48 -7.62
N THR A 114 44.18 47.28 -6.76
CA THR A 114 42.99 46.50 -7.11
C THR A 114 41.98 47.38 -7.86
N ARG A 115 41.87 47.19 -9.18
CA ARG A 115 40.84 47.86 -9.99
C ARG A 115 39.53 47.10 -9.89
N TYR A 116 38.67 47.51 -8.96
CA TYR A 116 37.31 46.96 -8.84
C TYR A 116 36.49 47.34 -10.07
N VAL A 117 36.13 46.34 -10.89
CA VAL A 117 35.28 46.56 -12.06
C VAL A 117 33.83 46.36 -11.63
N HIS A 118 33.10 47.45 -11.47
CA HIS A 118 31.68 47.40 -11.16
C HIS A 118 30.91 46.87 -12.38
N ARG A 119 30.41 45.62 -12.29
CA ARG A 119 29.50 45.04 -13.29
C ARG A 119 28.07 45.22 -12.76
N PRO A 120 27.23 46.09 -13.34
CA PRO A 120 25.84 46.20 -12.95
C PRO A 120 25.08 44.97 -13.44
N GLY A 121 25.10 43.91 -12.65
CA GLY A 121 24.11 42.83 -12.70
C GLY A 121 23.07 43.09 -11.62
N ALA A 122 21.80 42.83 -11.92
CA ALA A 122 20.64 43.14 -11.08
C ALA A 122 20.60 42.32 -9.76
N VAL A 123 21.54 42.58 -8.86
CA VAL A 123 21.48 42.22 -7.44
C VAL A 123 21.50 43.51 -6.65
N GLY A 124 20.54 43.63 -5.73
CA GLY A 124 20.04 44.89 -5.17
C GLY A 124 21.11 45.85 -4.67
N ALA A 125 20.77 47.14 -4.77
CA ALA A 125 21.50 48.25 -4.23
C ALA A 125 21.77 48.08 -2.72
N ALA A 126 22.87 47.40 -2.39
CA ALA A 126 23.50 47.50 -1.09
C ALA A 126 24.52 48.63 -1.18
N THR A 127 24.22 49.74 -0.51
CA THR A 127 25.14 50.86 -0.33
C THR A 127 26.42 50.35 0.34
N PRO A 128 27.59 50.43 -0.32
CA PRO A 128 28.84 50.12 0.34
C PRO A 128 29.10 51.17 1.43
N SER A 129 29.29 50.73 2.68
CA SER A 129 29.73 51.61 3.75
C SER A 129 31.17 52.05 3.47
N THR A 130 31.36 53.35 3.28
CA THR A 130 32.66 54.00 3.19
C THR A 130 33.46 53.71 4.46
N ASN A 131 34.50 52.88 4.34
CA ASN A 131 35.56 52.83 5.34
C ASN A 131 36.60 53.89 4.96
N GLU A 132 36.58 55.01 5.66
CA GLU A 132 37.70 55.94 5.69
C GLU A 132 38.78 55.37 6.61
N ILE A 133 39.97 55.13 6.06
CA ILE A 133 41.25 55.14 6.77
C ILE A 133 42.25 55.88 5.88
#